data_AF-A0A9E1IX69-F1
#
_entry.id   AF-A0A9E1IX69-F1
#
_cell.length_a   1.000
_cell.length_b   1.000
_cell.length_c   1.000
_cell.angle_alpha   90.00
_cell.angle_beta   90.00
_cell.angle_gamma   90.00
#
_symmetry.space_group_name_H-M   'P 1'
#
loop_
_entity.id
_entity.type
_entity.pdbx_description
1 polymer ?
#
loop_
_entity_poly.entity_id
_entity_poly.type
_entity_poly.pdbx_seq_one_letter_code
_entity_poly.pdbx_strand_id
1 'polypeptide(L)'
;MEKIKKTSLALTLFYLFSILYFATTVQAQAQGKTQDANKICPQVVKELQMRMKSLKKVHKGLYNSIYSSLPSDRIDRYNRHVNILAGNLNREVNLMKGLMEKLQKRDQICHEKAKGLSPHIHAMHEIQASIYTAIFNSNVSNYKKLVEKFGRQVKDISGEFDKHFSHS
;
A
#
# COMPACT_ATOMS: atom_id res chain seq x y z
N MET A 1 25.83 62.02 24.98
CA MET A 1 26.02 60.57 24.82
C MET A 1 25.32 60.14 23.54
N GLU A 2 26.05 59.97 22.43
CA GLU A 2 25.50 59.30 21.24
C GLU A 2 26.62 58.49 20.58
N LYS A 3 26.59 57.17 20.78
CA LYS A 3 27.37 56.22 19.98
C LYS A 3 26.37 55.38 19.19
N ILE A 4 25.90 55.92 18.07
CA ILE A 4 25.18 55.10 17.09
C ILE A 4 26.22 54.15 16.50
N LYS A 5 26.05 52.88 16.86
CA LYS A 5 26.95 51.76 16.57
C LYS A 5 27.14 51.66 15.06
N LYS A 6 28.40 51.72 14.61
CA LYS A 6 28.83 51.26 13.28
C LYS A 6 28.50 49.78 13.17
N THR A 7 27.29 49.44 12.76
CA THR A 7 26.97 48.11 12.25
C THR A 7 27.89 47.87 11.06
N SER A 8 28.90 47.03 11.29
CA SER A 8 29.92 46.67 10.31
C SER A 8 29.22 46.20 9.03
N LEU A 9 29.51 46.86 7.92
CA LEU A 9 29.07 46.51 6.56
C LEU A 9 29.17 45.00 6.29
N ALA A 10 30.17 44.34 6.89
CA ALA A 10 30.37 42.90 6.81
C ALA A 10 29.21 42.09 7.40
N LEU A 11 28.58 42.57 8.47
CA LEU A 11 27.42 41.92 9.08
C LEU A 11 26.20 42.00 8.15
N THR A 12 25.99 43.16 7.51
CA THR A 12 24.89 43.38 6.57
C THR A 12 25.07 42.51 5.32
N LEU A 13 26.30 42.40 4.81
CA LEU A 13 26.64 41.53 3.68
C LEU A 13 26.47 40.05 4.04
N PHE A 14 26.89 39.63 5.23
CA PHE A 14 26.71 38.26 5.71
C PHE A 14 25.23 37.85 5.78
N TYR A 15 24.36 38.77 6.23
CA TYR A 15 22.92 38.54 6.25
C TYR A 15 22.32 38.42 4.84
N LEU A 16 22.73 39.27 3.90
CA LEU A 16 22.28 39.20 2.50
C LEU A 16 22.70 37.89 1.83
N PHE A 17 23.95 37.45 2.05
CA PHE A 17 24.42 36.16 1.56
C PHE A 17 23.67 34.98 2.17
N SER A 18 23.34 35.05 3.47
CA SER A 18 22.55 34.02 4.14
C SER A 18 21.15 33.90 3.56
N ILE A 19 20.45 35.02 3.33
CA ILE A 19 19.11 35.05 2.73
C ILE A 19 19.14 34.48 1.30
N LEU A 20 20.15 34.87 0.51
CA LEU A 20 20.34 34.33 -0.85
C LEU A 20 20.61 32.82 -0.82
N TYR A 21 21.42 32.33 0.12
CA TYR A 21 21.70 30.90 0.27
C TYR A 21 20.46 30.10 0.68
N PHE A 22 19.61 30.65 1.56
CA PHE A 22 18.33 30.03 1.89
C PHE A 22 17.32 30.09 0.72
N ALA A 23 17.30 31.18 -0.05
CA ALA A 23 16.43 31.27 -1.23
C ALA A 23 16.83 30.26 -2.32
N THR A 24 18.13 30.09 -2.57
CA THR A 24 18.62 29.11 -3.57
C THR A 24 18.46 27.67 -3.11
N THR A 25 18.62 27.37 -1.82
CA THR A 25 18.36 26.01 -1.30
C THR A 25 16.87 25.66 -1.32
N VAL A 26 15.97 26.60 -1.04
CA VAL A 26 14.51 26.41 -1.19
C VAL A 26 14.12 26.21 -2.66
N GLN A 27 14.71 26.97 -3.59
CA GLN A 27 14.50 26.76 -5.04
C GLN A 27 15.13 25.46 -5.54
N ALA A 28 16.29 25.03 -5.04
CA ALA A 28 16.90 23.76 -5.41
C ALA A 28 16.13 22.55 -4.86
N GLN A 29 15.52 22.67 -3.67
CA GLN A 29 14.59 21.66 -3.15
C GLN A 29 13.28 21.60 -3.94
N ALA A 30 12.87 22.71 -4.55
CA ALA A 30 11.72 22.79 -5.45
C ALA A 30 12.02 22.29 -6.88
N GLN A 31 13.24 22.54 -7.40
CA GLN A 31 13.64 22.15 -8.77
C GLN A 31 14.26 20.75 -8.85
N GLY A 32 14.74 20.15 -7.75
CA GLY A 32 15.33 18.81 -7.73
C GLY A 32 14.32 17.63 -7.79
N LYS A 33 13.02 17.89 -7.91
CA LYS A 33 11.95 16.86 -7.97
C LYS A 33 11.23 16.78 -9.33
N THR A 34 11.89 17.20 -10.40
CA THR A 34 11.33 17.13 -11.77
C THR A 34 11.70 15.84 -12.52
N GLN A 35 11.97 14.74 -11.81
CA GLN A 35 11.77 13.42 -12.40
C GLN A 35 10.36 12.93 -12.07
N ASP A 36 9.45 13.18 -13.01
CA ASP A 36 8.27 12.34 -13.29
C ASP A 36 7.31 12.02 -12.12
N ALA A 37 7.18 12.92 -11.13
CA ALA A 37 6.21 12.75 -10.03
C ALA A 37 4.77 12.48 -10.56
N ASN A 38 4.44 13.08 -11.71
CA ASN A 38 3.14 12.93 -12.36
C ASN A 38 2.91 11.54 -13.00
N LYS A 39 3.96 10.76 -13.29
CA LYS A 39 3.86 9.40 -13.87
C LYS A 39 3.89 8.26 -12.85
N ILE A 40 4.29 8.53 -11.62
CA ILE A 40 4.41 7.50 -10.57
C ILE A 40 3.03 7.09 -10.04
N CYS A 41 2.06 8.02 -9.94
CA CYS A 41 0.69 7.66 -9.53
C CYS A 41 0.08 6.60 -10.47
N PRO A 42 0.03 6.84 -11.81
CA PRO A 42 -0.48 5.83 -12.74
C PRO A 42 0.25 4.49 -12.66
N GLN A 43 1.57 4.48 -12.42
CA GLN A 43 2.35 3.24 -12.33
C GLN A 43 1.99 2.41 -11.09
N VAL A 44 1.93 3.05 -9.91
CA VAL A 44 1.56 2.36 -8.66
C VAL A 44 0.11 1.87 -8.72
N VAL A 45 -0.78 2.64 -9.35
CA VAL A 45 -2.17 2.26 -9.59
C VAL A 45 -2.29 1.04 -10.51
N LYS A 46 -1.54 1.00 -11.62
CA LYS A 46 -1.47 -0.19 -12.49
C LYS A 46 -0.97 -1.41 -11.72
N GLU A 47 0.02 -1.22 -10.85
CA GLU A 47 0.52 -2.33 -10.03
C GLU A 47 -0.54 -2.83 -9.05
N LEU A 48 -1.27 -1.93 -8.37
CA LEU A 48 -2.40 -2.29 -7.51
C LEU A 48 -3.49 -3.08 -8.27
N GLN A 49 -3.81 -2.70 -9.52
CA GLN A 49 -4.75 -3.48 -10.36
C GLN A 49 -4.25 -4.91 -10.60
N MET A 50 -2.96 -5.06 -10.89
CA MET A 50 -2.36 -6.39 -11.09
C MET A 50 -2.43 -7.22 -9.80
N ARG A 51 -2.10 -6.63 -8.64
CA ARG A 51 -2.22 -7.32 -7.34
C ARG A 51 -3.66 -7.69 -7.03
N MET A 52 -4.63 -6.85 -7.38
CA MET A 52 -6.05 -7.15 -7.23
C MET A 52 -6.49 -8.37 -8.04
N LYS A 53 -6.02 -8.48 -9.30
CA LYS A 53 -6.27 -9.68 -10.12
C LYS A 53 -5.65 -10.93 -9.48
N SER A 54 -4.45 -10.83 -8.92
CA SER A 54 -3.81 -11.92 -8.20
C SER A 54 -4.59 -12.33 -6.96
N LEU A 55 -5.06 -11.39 -6.14
CA LEU A 55 -5.88 -11.68 -4.95
C LEU A 55 -7.19 -12.37 -5.31
N LYS A 56 -7.86 -11.98 -6.41
CA LYS A 56 -9.05 -12.68 -6.92
C LYS A 56 -8.73 -14.15 -7.25
N LYS A 57 -7.56 -14.43 -7.85
CA LYS A 57 -7.09 -15.81 -8.12
C LYS A 57 -6.80 -16.58 -6.82
N VAL A 58 -6.14 -15.95 -5.86
CA VAL A 58 -5.85 -16.54 -4.54
C VAL A 58 -7.16 -16.87 -3.81
N HIS A 59 -8.11 -15.94 -3.76
CA HIS A 59 -9.44 -16.17 -3.18
C HIS A 59 -10.14 -17.35 -3.86
N LYS A 60 -10.14 -17.42 -5.20
CA LYS A 60 -10.72 -18.56 -5.92
C LYS A 60 -10.06 -19.89 -5.54
N GLY A 61 -8.73 -19.91 -5.38
CA GLY A 61 -8.00 -21.09 -4.91
C GLY A 61 -8.39 -21.50 -3.48
N LEU A 62 -8.45 -20.54 -2.55
CA LEU A 62 -8.89 -20.75 -1.17
C LEU A 62 -10.33 -21.25 -1.09
N TYR A 63 -11.23 -20.64 -1.87
CA TYR A 63 -12.63 -21.04 -1.93
C TYR A 63 -12.77 -22.46 -2.49
N ASN A 64 -12.20 -22.74 -3.66
CA ASN A 64 -12.29 -24.06 -4.27
C ASN A 64 -11.72 -25.18 -3.40
N SER A 65 -10.68 -24.89 -2.62
CA SER A 65 -10.08 -25.87 -1.71
C SER A 65 -10.95 -26.19 -0.48
N ILE A 66 -11.80 -25.25 -0.04
CA ILE A 66 -12.79 -25.52 1.02
C ILE A 66 -13.98 -26.32 0.48
N TYR A 67 -14.38 -26.08 -0.77
CA TYR A 67 -15.62 -26.63 -1.34
C TYR A 67 -15.41 -27.85 -2.27
N SER A 68 -14.17 -28.22 -2.60
CA SER A 68 -13.89 -29.42 -3.39
C SER A 68 -14.10 -30.70 -2.58
N SER A 69 -14.87 -31.65 -3.11
CA SER A 69 -15.18 -32.96 -2.51
C SER A 69 -14.04 -33.99 -2.59
N LEU A 70 -12.80 -33.59 -2.82
CA LEU A 70 -11.72 -34.52 -3.15
C LEU A 70 -11.10 -35.19 -1.90
N PRO A 71 -10.85 -36.52 -1.95
CA PRO A 71 -10.06 -37.21 -0.94
C PRO A 71 -8.60 -36.90 -1.25
N SER A 72 -8.02 -35.95 -0.54
CA SER A 72 -6.60 -35.65 -0.59
C SER A 72 -6.04 -35.92 0.80
N ASP A 73 -4.93 -36.63 0.86
CA ASP A 73 -4.16 -36.84 2.09
C ASP A 73 -4.13 -35.53 2.91
N ARG A 74 -4.25 -35.61 4.24
CA ARG A 74 -4.12 -34.43 5.11
C ARG A 74 -2.86 -33.62 4.77
N ILE A 75 -1.78 -34.30 4.37
CA ILE A 75 -0.52 -33.67 3.97
C ILE A 75 -0.67 -32.84 2.68
N ASP A 76 -1.35 -33.35 1.66
CA ASP A 76 -1.59 -32.62 0.40
C ASP A 76 -2.53 -31.43 0.60
N ARG A 77 -3.55 -31.58 1.46
CA ARG A 77 -4.36 -30.44 1.89
C ARG A 77 -3.50 -29.40 2.58
N TYR A 78 -2.69 -29.80 3.57
CA TYR A 78 -1.82 -28.88 4.30
C TYR A 78 -0.84 -28.14 3.39
N ASN A 79 -0.12 -28.85 2.51
CA ASN A 79 0.85 -28.26 1.59
C ASN A 79 0.18 -27.28 0.60
N ARG A 80 -1.01 -27.62 0.09
CA ARG A 80 -1.75 -26.75 -0.83
C ARG A 80 -2.31 -25.51 -0.12
N HIS A 81 -2.83 -25.65 1.10
CA HIS A 81 -3.40 -24.53 1.87
C HIS A 81 -2.31 -23.61 2.44
N VAL A 82 -1.24 -24.17 3.02
CA VAL A 82 -0.19 -23.41 3.70
C VAL A 82 0.83 -22.86 2.72
N ASN A 83 1.48 -23.71 1.93
CA ASN A 83 2.65 -23.27 1.14
C ASN A 83 2.24 -22.50 -0.11
N ILE A 84 1.16 -22.91 -0.77
CA ILE A 84 0.73 -22.27 -2.02
C ILE A 84 -0.23 -21.13 -1.73
N LEU A 85 -1.35 -21.39 -1.05
CA LEU A 85 -2.42 -20.41 -0.93
C LEU A 85 -2.16 -19.35 0.14
N ALA A 86 -1.74 -19.74 1.35
CA ALA A 86 -1.39 -18.77 2.40
C ALA A 86 -0.10 -17.99 2.06
N GLY A 87 0.90 -18.66 1.45
CA GLY A 87 2.10 -18.01 0.93
C GLY A 87 1.79 -16.95 -0.13
N ASN A 88 0.98 -17.29 -1.14
CA ASN A 88 0.55 -16.32 -2.16
C ASN A 88 -0.30 -15.20 -1.56
N LEU A 89 -1.20 -15.50 -0.62
CA LEU A 89 -1.98 -14.49 0.09
C LEU A 89 -1.08 -13.49 0.82
N ASN A 90 -0.14 -13.99 1.62
CA ASN A 90 0.81 -13.15 2.35
C ASN A 90 1.63 -12.27 1.40
N ARG A 91 2.12 -12.83 0.29
CA ARG A 91 2.87 -12.06 -0.72
C ARG A 91 2.04 -10.92 -1.28
N GLU A 92 0.84 -11.21 -1.79
CA GLU A 92 0.03 -10.19 -2.47
C GLU A 92 -0.48 -9.11 -1.49
N VAL A 93 -0.84 -9.48 -0.26
CA VAL A 93 -1.26 -8.52 0.77
C VAL A 93 -0.12 -7.58 1.16
N ASN A 94 1.08 -8.10 1.39
CA ASN A 94 2.25 -7.27 1.72
C ASN A 94 2.66 -6.35 0.56
N LEU A 95 2.58 -6.83 -0.68
CA LEU A 95 2.81 -5.98 -1.85
C LEU A 95 1.77 -4.87 -1.94
N MET A 96 0.48 -5.15 -1.72
CA MET A 96 -0.55 -4.11 -1.69
C MET A 96 -0.34 -3.09 -0.58
N LYS A 97 0.08 -3.52 0.61
CA LYS A 97 0.42 -2.61 1.71
C LYS A 97 1.57 -1.69 1.32
N GLY A 98 2.66 -2.23 0.77
CA GLY A 98 3.81 -1.44 0.32
C GLY A 98 3.45 -0.46 -0.81
N LEU A 99 2.56 -0.84 -1.73
CA LEU A 99 2.05 0.07 -2.76
C LEU A 99 1.16 1.17 -2.17
N MET A 100 0.38 0.86 -1.13
CA MET A 100 -0.44 1.85 -0.42
C MET A 100 0.42 2.90 0.28
N GLU A 101 1.46 2.48 1.00
CA GLU A 101 2.42 3.38 1.64
C GLU A 101 3.13 4.28 0.60
N LYS A 102 3.43 3.73 -0.58
CA LYS A 102 3.97 4.49 -1.71
C LYS A 102 2.99 5.51 -2.24
N LEU A 103 1.68 5.22 -2.35
CA LEU A 103 0.69 6.22 -2.79
C LEU A 103 0.49 7.32 -1.74
N GLN A 104 0.44 6.96 -0.46
CA GLN A 104 0.18 7.90 0.63
C GLN A 104 1.30 8.95 0.81
N LYS A 105 2.55 8.62 0.46
CA LYS A 105 3.71 9.51 0.56
C LYS A 105 3.91 10.42 -0.66
N ARG A 106 2.98 10.44 -1.61
CA ARG A 106 3.12 11.14 -2.90
C ARG A 106 2.28 12.43 -2.91
N ASP A 107 2.00 12.95 -4.11
CA ASP A 107 1.19 14.15 -4.27
C ASP A 107 -0.21 13.98 -3.66
N GLN A 108 -0.88 15.13 -3.46
CA GLN A 108 -2.20 15.19 -2.81
C GLN A 108 -3.25 14.33 -3.53
N ILE A 109 -3.17 14.22 -4.87
CA ILE A 109 -4.15 13.46 -5.67
C ILE A 109 -3.98 11.96 -5.39
N CYS A 110 -2.75 11.44 -5.40
CA CYS A 110 -2.47 10.06 -5.02
C CYS A 110 -2.84 9.77 -3.57
N HIS A 111 -2.58 10.72 -2.67
CA HIS A 111 -2.88 10.60 -1.26
C HIS A 111 -4.39 10.44 -1.02
N GLU A 112 -5.23 11.30 -1.61
CA GLU A 112 -6.69 11.20 -1.48
C GLU A 112 -7.22 9.89 -2.06
N LYS A 113 -6.72 9.46 -3.21
CA LYS A 113 -7.10 8.16 -3.79
C LYS A 113 -6.67 6.97 -2.91
N ALA A 114 -5.53 7.08 -2.23
CA ALA A 114 -5.05 6.06 -1.29
C ALA A 114 -5.86 6.01 0.01
N LYS A 115 -6.40 7.14 0.45
CA LYS A 115 -7.18 7.26 1.68
C LYS A 115 -8.43 6.38 1.65
N GLY A 116 -9.13 6.31 0.52
CA GLY A 116 -10.29 5.42 0.34
C GLY A 116 -9.91 3.93 0.44
N LEU A 117 -8.78 3.53 -0.17
CA LEU A 117 -8.34 2.14 -0.18
C LEU A 117 -7.69 1.66 1.12
N SER A 118 -7.04 2.55 1.86
CA SER A 118 -6.18 2.18 3.01
C SER A 118 -6.91 1.35 4.09
N PRO A 119 -8.12 1.71 4.56
CA PRO A 119 -8.85 0.90 5.53
C PRO A 119 -9.11 -0.52 5.02
N HIS A 120 -9.40 -0.65 3.73
CA HIS A 120 -9.70 -1.94 3.14
C HIS A 120 -8.47 -2.84 3.01
N ILE A 121 -7.29 -2.27 2.74
CA ILE A 121 -6.03 -3.02 2.73
C ILE A 121 -5.62 -3.43 4.15
N HIS A 122 -5.87 -2.57 5.15
CA HIS A 122 -5.62 -2.91 6.54
C HIS A 122 -6.49 -4.09 7.01
N ALA A 123 -7.80 -4.01 6.76
CA ALA A 123 -8.73 -5.11 7.06
C ALA A 123 -8.34 -6.42 6.35
N MET A 124 -7.84 -6.33 5.11
CA MET A 124 -7.36 -7.49 4.38
C MET A 124 -6.13 -8.13 5.05
N HIS A 125 -5.21 -7.33 5.60
CA HIS A 125 -4.07 -7.83 6.35
C HIS A 125 -4.49 -8.55 7.64
N GLU A 126 -5.46 -8.01 8.39
CA GLU A 126 -6.01 -8.69 9.57
C GLU A 126 -6.70 -10.02 9.22
N ILE A 127 -7.45 -10.05 8.11
CA ILE A 127 -8.09 -11.27 7.62
C ILE A 127 -7.03 -12.30 7.22
N GLN A 128 -5.95 -11.87 6.54
CA GLN A 128 -4.85 -12.74 6.16
C GLN A 128 -4.14 -13.35 7.36
N ALA A 129 -3.87 -12.56 8.41
CA ALA A 129 -3.31 -13.07 9.66
C ALA A 129 -4.26 -14.10 10.32
N SER A 130 -5.56 -13.80 10.34
CA SER A 130 -6.57 -14.72 10.90
C SER A 130 -6.67 -16.03 10.11
N ILE A 131 -6.59 -15.97 8.77
CA ILE A 131 -6.57 -17.15 7.90
C ILE A 131 -5.37 -18.01 8.23
N TYR A 132 -4.19 -17.39 8.37
CA TYR A 132 -2.96 -18.10 8.74
C TYR A 132 -3.18 -18.85 10.06
N THR A 133 -3.59 -18.16 11.13
CA THR A 133 -3.88 -18.79 12.42
C THR A 133 -4.89 -19.93 12.34
N ALA A 134 -5.99 -19.76 11.59
CA ALA A 134 -7.02 -20.79 11.46
C ALA A 134 -6.52 -22.06 10.76
N ILE A 135 -5.60 -21.92 9.80
CA ILE A 135 -4.96 -23.06 9.13
C ILE A 135 -4.06 -23.82 10.10
N PHE A 136 -3.18 -23.12 10.84
CA PHE A 136 -2.27 -23.76 11.80
C PHE A 136 -3.01 -24.42 12.96
N ASN A 137 -4.06 -23.78 13.47
CA ASN A 137 -4.89 -24.33 14.54
C ASN A 137 -5.90 -25.36 14.04
N SER A 138 -5.86 -25.73 12.76
CA SER A 138 -6.77 -26.71 12.12
C SER A 138 -8.27 -26.40 12.35
N ASN A 139 -8.62 -25.12 12.49
CA ASN A 139 -10.00 -24.70 12.73
C ASN A 139 -10.73 -24.46 11.41
N VAL A 140 -11.19 -25.56 10.80
CA VAL A 140 -11.79 -25.57 9.46
C VAL A 140 -13.04 -24.69 9.35
N SER A 141 -13.89 -24.67 10.39
CA SER A 141 -15.10 -23.85 10.42
C SER A 141 -14.77 -22.35 10.38
N ASN A 142 -13.79 -21.91 11.20
CA ASN A 142 -13.34 -20.53 11.17
C ASN A 142 -12.60 -20.21 9.87
N TYR A 143 -11.77 -21.11 9.36
CA TYR A 143 -11.08 -20.94 8.08
C TYR A 143 -12.07 -20.69 6.93
N LYS A 144 -13.16 -21.46 6.86
CA LYS A 144 -14.25 -21.24 5.88
C LYS A 144 -14.83 -19.83 5.97
N LYS A 145 -15.25 -19.41 7.16
CA LYS A 145 -15.81 -18.06 7.41
C LYS A 145 -14.83 -16.95 7.03
N LEU A 146 -13.55 -17.15 7.32
CA LEU A 146 -12.48 -16.19 7.02
C LEU A 146 -12.20 -16.09 5.52
N VAL A 147 -12.22 -17.20 4.77
CA VAL A 147 -12.09 -17.15 3.30
C VAL A 147 -13.26 -16.42 2.67
N GLU A 148 -14.49 -16.62 3.16
CA GLU A 148 -15.65 -15.86 2.70
C GLU A 148 -15.54 -14.36 3.05
N LYS A 149 -15.04 -14.04 4.25
CA LYS A 149 -14.76 -12.65 4.67
C LYS A 149 -13.70 -12.02 3.77
N PHE A 150 -12.64 -12.76 3.44
CA PHE A 150 -11.61 -12.34 2.50
C PHE A 150 -12.21 -12.05 1.10
N GLY A 151 -13.10 -12.91 0.62
CA GLY A 151 -13.81 -12.70 -0.65
C GLY A 151 -14.64 -11.42 -0.68
N ARG A 152 -15.33 -11.07 0.42
CA ARG A 152 -16.02 -9.79 0.57
C ARG A 152 -15.04 -8.62 0.54
N GLN A 153 -13.96 -8.71 1.29
CA GLN A 153 -12.93 -7.68 1.32
C GLN A 153 -12.32 -7.41 -0.06
N VAL A 154 -12.04 -8.45 -0.84
CA VAL A 154 -11.55 -8.33 -2.22
C VAL A 154 -12.55 -7.61 -3.12
N LYS A 155 -13.87 -7.83 -2.92
CA LYS A 155 -14.92 -7.09 -3.64
C LYS A 155 -14.96 -5.63 -3.23
N ASP A 156 -14.88 -5.34 -1.93
CA ASP A 156 -14.90 -3.97 -1.41
C ASP A 156 -13.71 -3.17 -1.94
N ILE A 157 -12.49 -3.74 -1.90
CA ILE A 157 -11.31 -3.10 -2.47
C ILE A 157 -11.48 -2.90 -3.98
N SER A 158 -12.04 -3.88 -4.71
CA SER A 158 -12.29 -3.72 -6.16
C SER A 158 -13.27 -2.59 -6.44
N GLY A 159 -14.36 -2.47 -5.69
CA GLY A 159 -15.34 -1.40 -5.85
C GLY A 159 -14.76 -0.04 -5.51
N GLU A 160 -13.97 0.06 -4.44
CA GLU A 160 -13.29 1.28 -4.06
C GLU A 160 -12.23 1.68 -5.09
N PHE A 161 -11.53 0.69 -5.64
CA PHE A 161 -10.60 0.90 -6.74
C PHE A 161 -11.32 1.46 -7.98
N ASP A 162 -12.48 0.89 -8.34
CA ASP A 162 -13.25 1.36 -9.48
C ASP A 162 -13.79 2.78 -9.26
N LYS A 163 -14.11 3.20 -8.03
CA LYS A 163 -14.50 4.60 -7.75
C LYS A 163 -13.34 5.59 -7.95
N HIS A 164 -12.15 5.23 -7.46
CA HIS A 164 -11.03 6.18 -7.39
C HIS A 164 -10.10 6.16 -8.60
N PHE A 165 -10.12 5.12 -9.43
CA PHE A 165 -9.12 4.89 -10.48
C PHE A 165 -9.67 4.55 -11.87
N SER A 166 -10.99 4.44 -12.06
CA SER A 166 -11.61 4.08 -13.35
C SER A 166 -11.51 5.14 -14.46
N HIS A 167 -11.10 6.38 -14.13
CA HIS A 167 -11.04 7.52 -15.06
C HIS A 167 -9.60 8.08 -15.22
N SER A 168 -8.56 7.26 -14.96
CA SER A 168 -7.15 7.70 -15.05
C SER A 168 -6.47 7.16 -16.29
#